data_AF-A0A3C1VS95-F1
#
_entry.id   AF-A0A3C1VS95-F1
#
_cell.length_a   1.000
_cell.length_b   1.000
_cell.length_c   1.000
_cell.angle_alpha   90.00
_cell.angle_beta   90.00
_cell.angle_gamma   90.00
#
_symmetry.space_group_name_H-M   'P 1'
#
loop_
_entity.id
_entity.type
_entity.pdbx_description
1 polymer ?
#
loop_
_entity_poly.entity_id
_entity_poly.type
_entity_poly.pdbx_seq_one_letter_code
_entity_poly.pdbx_strand_id
1 'polypeptide(L)'
;MKKTQGFTLIELMIVVGIIGILAVIALPAYQNYSNRAAFSELVLAVTPRKTAVELAIQTRSPGAITALDGGSLGIPADVAAADDVHGSAVADGVITMTWRSTSGGVAETMAGITYTLTADGITPPVQWTESGSCLANGLC
;
A
#
# COMPACT_ATOMS: atom_id res chain seq x y z
N MET A 1 16.05 -32.95 -50.48
CA MET A 1 15.18 -32.84 -49.28
C MET A 1 16.06 -32.45 -48.09
N LYS A 2 15.89 -31.24 -47.54
CA LYS A 2 16.61 -30.84 -46.31
C LYS A 2 15.99 -31.61 -45.14
N LYS A 3 16.78 -32.43 -44.43
CA LYS A 3 16.32 -33.08 -43.19
C LYS A 3 16.10 -32.00 -42.14
N THR A 4 14.87 -31.85 -41.68
CA THR A 4 14.56 -31.07 -40.47
C THR A 4 15.12 -31.84 -39.28
N GLN A 5 16.19 -31.34 -38.66
CA GLN A 5 16.66 -31.85 -37.38
C GLN A 5 15.72 -31.31 -36.29
N GLY A 6 15.03 -32.20 -35.60
CA GLY A 6 14.20 -31.86 -34.44
C GLY A 6 15.05 -31.76 -33.16
N PHE A 7 14.55 -31.00 -32.18
CA PHE A 7 15.13 -30.95 -30.83
C PHE A 7 15.06 -32.32 -30.14
N THR A 8 16.07 -32.63 -29.34
CA THR A 8 16.08 -33.83 -28.50
C THR A 8 15.27 -33.62 -27.22
N LEU A 9 14.69 -34.70 -26.68
CA LEU A 9 14.00 -34.65 -25.38
C LEU A 9 14.94 -34.21 -24.24
N ILE A 10 16.23 -34.56 -24.35
CA ILE A 10 17.25 -34.17 -23.37
C ILE A 10 17.47 -32.65 -23.39
N GLU A 11 17.58 -32.04 -24.57
CA GLU A 11 17.69 -30.58 -24.67
C GLU A 11 16.48 -29.87 -24.05
N LEU A 12 15.28 -30.37 -24.32
CA LEU A 12 14.06 -29.80 -23.75
C LEU A 12 14.02 -29.93 -22.22
N MET A 13 14.43 -31.09 -21.67
CA MET A 13 14.48 -31.30 -20.22
C MET A 13 15.51 -30.40 -19.51
N ILE A 14 16.68 -30.16 -20.11
CA ILE A 14 17.69 -29.25 -19.55
C ILE A 14 17.16 -27.82 -19.51
N VAL A 15 16.51 -27.37 -20.59
CA VAL A 15 15.93 -26.03 -20.67
C VAL A 15 14.85 -25.82 -19.60
N VAL A 16 13.94 -26.80 -19.43
CA VAL A 16 12.91 -26.75 -18.39
C VAL A 16 13.52 -26.71 -16.99
N GLY A 17 14.60 -27.47 -16.75
CA GLY A 17 15.32 -27.45 -15.48
C GLY A 17 15.92 -26.07 -15.16
N ILE A 18 16.56 -25.42 -16.13
CA ILE A 18 17.12 -24.07 -15.96
C ILE A 18 16.01 -23.05 -15.71
N ILE A 19 14.92 -23.09 -16.49
CA ILE A 19 13.76 -22.19 -16.30
C ILE A 19 13.16 -22.38 -14.90
N GLY A 20 13.06 -23.62 -14.41
CA GLY A 20 12.55 -23.90 -13.07
C GLY A 20 13.37 -23.24 -11.96
N ILE A 21 14.70 -23.32 -12.04
CA ILE A 21 15.60 -22.67 -11.05
C ILE A 21 15.45 -21.14 -11.11
N LEU A 22 15.45 -20.57 -12.31
CA LEU A 22 15.31 -19.12 -12.49
C LEU A 22 13.95 -18.61 -11.99
N ALA A 23 12.87 -19.37 -12.20
CA ALA A 23 11.52 -18.99 -11.80
C ALA A 23 11.39 -18.87 -10.27
N VAL A 24 12.02 -19.77 -9.49
CA VAL A 24 11.97 -19.74 -8.02
C VAL A 24 12.57 -18.45 -7.46
N ILE A 25 13.61 -17.91 -8.10
CA ILE A 25 14.26 -16.65 -7.66
C ILE A 25 13.50 -15.44 -8.22
N ALA A 26 13.08 -15.50 -9.48
CA ALA A 26 12.47 -14.36 -10.17
C ALA A 26 11.04 -14.06 -9.69
N LEU A 27 10.23 -15.08 -9.39
CA LEU A 27 8.82 -14.88 -9.03
C LEU A 27 8.64 -14.10 -7.73
N PRO A 28 9.31 -14.43 -6.60
CA PRO A 28 9.18 -13.65 -5.37
C PRO A 28 9.67 -12.21 -5.53
N ALA A 29 10.76 -12.00 -6.27
CA ALA A 29 11.29 -10.67 -6.54
C ALA A 29 10.33 -9.82 -7.38
N TYR A 30 9.73 -10.41 -8.41
CA TYR A 30 8.73 -9.75 -9.25
C TYR A 30 7.47 -9.40 -8.46
N GLN A 31 6.99 -10.33 -7.61
CA GLN A 31 5.83 -10.08 -6.73
C GLN A 31 6.10 -8.90 -5.77
N ASN A 32 7.27 -8.84 -5.13
CA ASN A 32 7.61 -7.71 -4.27
C ASN A 32 7.62 -6.38 -5.06
N TYR A 33 8.22 -6.37 -6.25
CA TYR A 33 8.22 -5.18 -7.10
C TYR A 33 6.81 -4.73 -7.51
N SER A 34 5.96 -5.67 -7.92
CA SER A 34 4.55 -5.39 -8.24
C SER A 34 3.77 -4.88 -7.02
N ASN A 35 4.02 -5.43 -5.84
CA ASN A 35 3.37 -4.98 -4.60
C ASN A 35 3.81 -3.57 -4.22
N ARG A 36 5.10 -3.23 -4.36
CA ARG A 36 5.59 -1.85 -4.14
C ARG A 36 5.01 -0.85 -5.14
N ALA A 37 4.90 -1.26 -6.41
CA ALA A 37 4.26 -0.43 -7.43
C ALA A 37 2.79 -0.18 -7.09
N ALA A 38 2.04 -1.21 -6.69
CA ALA A 38 0.65 -1.06 -6.27
C ALA A 38 0.52 -0.22 -4.99
N PHE A 39 1.41 -0.40 -4.01
CA PHE A 39 1.41 0.38 -2.76
C PHE A 39 1.49 1.89 -2.97
N SER A 40 2.11 2.35 -4.06
CA SER A 40 2.15 3.78 -4.40
C SER A 40 0.75 4.40 -4.55
N GLU A 41 -0.25 3.62 -4.95
CA GLU A 41 -1.66 4.03 -4.98
C GLU A 41 -2.15 4.40 -3.57
N LEU A 42 -1.86 3.56 -2.57
CA LEU A 42 -2.27 3.79 -1.18
C LEU A 42 -1.58 5.02 -0.59
N VAL A 43 -0.30 5.22 -0.90
CA VAL A 43 0.46 6.41 -0.48
C VAL A 43 -0.16 7.67 -1.09
N LEU A 44 -0.53 7.65 -2.37
CA LEU A 44 -1.20 8.80 -3.00
C LEU A 44 -2.59 9.05 -2.40
N ALA A 45 -3.32 7.99 -2.06
CA ALA A 45 -4.66 8.06 -1.47
C ALA A 45 -4.68 8.70 -0.06
N VAL A 46 -3.54 8.79 0.64
CA VAL A 46 -3.44 9.49 1.93
C VAL A 46 -3.57 11.02 1.81
N THR A 47 -3.15 11.57 0.66
CA THR A 47 -2.99 13.02 0.42
C THR A 47 -4.25 13.81 0.77
N PRO A 48 -5.46 13.46 0.29
CA PRO A 48 -6.67 14.21 0.64
C PRO A 48 -6.98 14.18 2.14
N ARG A 49 -6.67 13.09 2.85
CA ARG A 49 -6.85 13.02 4.30
C ARG A 49 -5.86 13.90 5.04
N LYS A 50 -4.58 13.86 4.63
CA LYS A 50 -3.55 14.75 5.17
C LYS A 50 -3.93 16.22 5.01
N THR A 51 -4.37 16.62 3.82
CA THR A 51 -4.86 17.99 3.57
C THR A 51 -6.07 18.34 4.43
N ALA A 52 -7.02 17.42 4.62
CA ALA A 52 -8.19 17.67 5.46
C ALA A 52 -7.82 17.89 6.94
N VAL A 53 -6.88 17.11 7.47
CA VAL A 53 -6.36 17.28 8.83
C VAL A 53 -5.62 18.62 8.97
N GLU A 54 -4.75 18.97 8.03
CA GLU A 54 -4.04 20.26 8.03
C GLU A 54 -5.02 21.44 7.94
N LEU A 55 -6.06 21.33 7.11
CA LEU A 55 -7.10 22.34 6.99
C LEU A 55 -7.92 22.47 8.29
N ALA A 56 -8.24 21.35 8.94
CA ALA A 56 -8.94 21.36 10.23
C ALA A 56 -8.12 22.08 11.29
N ILE A 57 -6.80 21.82 11.35
CA ILE A 57 -5.88 22.50 12.25
C ILE A 57 -5.88 24.02 11.99
N GLN A 58 -5.75 24.45 10.73
CA GLN A 58 -5.66 25.86 10.38
C GLN A 58 -6.97 26.63 10.55
N THR A 59 -8.11 26.04 10.19
CA THR A 59 -9.39 26.76 10.10
C THR A 59 -10.27 26.58 11.32
N ARG A 60 -10.17 25.44 12.01
CA ARG A 60 -11.03 25.11 13.16
C ARG A 60 -10.32 25.21 14.50
N SER A 61 -8.99 25.39 14.52
CA SER A 61 -8.18 25.59 15.73
C SER A 61 -8.52 24.60 16.85
N PRO A 62 -8.35 23.28 16.61
CA PRO A 62 -8.64 22.27 17.62
C PRO A 62 -7.83 22.52 18.90
N GLY A 63 -8.45 22.28 20.07
CA GLY A 63 -7.76 22.46 21.35
C GLY A 63 -6.74 21.37 21.68
N ALA A 64 -6.81 20.22 21.00
CA ALA A 64 -5.90 19.09 21.16
C ALA A 64 -5.85 18.26 19.87
N ILE A 65 -4.79 17.46 19.71
CA ILE A 65 -4.66 16.52 18.59
C ILE A 65 -5.76 15.45 18.60
N THR A 66 -6.27 15.12 19.79
CA THR A 66 -7.35 14.15 20.01
C THR A 66 -8.73 14.62 19.52
N ALA A 67 -8.82 15.81 18.94
CA ALA A 67 -10.05 16.31 18.31
C ALA A 67 -10.05 16.08 16.79
N LEU A 68 -8.94 15.59 16.23
CA LEU A 68 -8.76 15.34 14.81
C LEU A 68 -9.20 13.93 14.46
N ASP A 69 -10.51 13.73 14.42
CA ASP A 69 -11.14 12.45 14.09
C ASP A 69 -11.89 12.50 12.76
N GLY A 70 -12.07 11.35 12.14
CA GLY A 70 -12.90 11.19 10.97
C GLY A 70 -14.35 11.61 11.25
N GLY A 71 -14.91 12.43 10.36
CA GLY A 71 -16.26 13.01 10.53
C GLY A 71 -16.32 14.25 11.43
N SER A 72 -15.21 14.62 12.08
CA SER A 72 -15.09 15.81 12.92
C SER A 72 -14.33 16.93 12.21
N LEU A 73 -14.59 18.19 12.58
CA LEU A 73 -13.84 19.37 12.12
C LEU A 73 -13.70 19.52 10.58
N GLY A 74 -14.58 18.87 9.80
CA GLY A 74 -14.53 18.86 8.33
C GLY A 74 -13.64 17.77 7.72
N ILE A 75 -13.10 16.86 8.54
CA ILE A 75 -12.33 15.69 8.10
C ILE A 75 -13.28 14.61 7.58
N PRO A 76 -12.94 13.97 6.44
CA PRO A 76 -13.43 12.69 5.97
C PRO A 76 -14.04 11.77 7.01
N ALA A 77 -15.30 11.34 6.91
CA ALA A 77 -15.72 10.18 7.72
C ALA A 77 -14.85 8.95 7.39
N ASP A 78 -14.74 8.05 8.35
CA ASP A 78 -13.97 6.82 8.16
C ASP A 78 -14.64 5.91 7.14
N VAL A 79 -13.82 5.26 6.34
CA VAL A 79 -14.23 4.32 5.29
C VAL A 79 -13.59 2.98 5.60
N ALA A 80 -14.39 1.93 5.72
CA ALA A 80 -13.87 0.58 5.89
C ALA A 80 -13.26 0.08 4.57
N ALA A 81 -12.20 -0.74 4.66
CA ALA A 81 -11.65 -1.41 3.48
C ALA A 81 -12.67 -2.41 2.93
N ALA A 82 -12.85 -2.41 1.61
CA ALA A 82 -13.70 -3.35 0.88
C ALA A 82 -12.96 -3.81 -0.39
N ASP A 83 -13.61 -4.61 -1.24
CA ASP A 83 -12.97 -5.24 -2.41
C ASP A 83 -12.36 -4.23 -3.39
N ASP A 84 -13.00 -3.08 -3.60
CA ASP A 84 -12.56 -2.03 -4.54
C ASP A 84 -12.30 -0.68 -3.87
N VAL A 85 -12.30 -0.65 -2.53
CA VAL A 85 -12.16 0.60 -1.77
C VAL A 85 -11.09 0.41 -0.71
N HIS A 86 -10.07 1.27 -0.75
CA HIS A 86 -9.09 1.36 0.32
C HIS A 86 -9.77 1.87 1.60
N GLY A 87 -9.50 1.16 2.70
CA GLY A 87 -9.91 1.61 4.02
C GLY A 87 -9.15 2.87 4.38
N SER A 88 -9.80 3.76 5.10
CA SER A 88 -9.17 5.00 5.48
C SER A 88 -9.86 5.59 6.71
N ALA A 89 -9.08 5.82 7.75
CA ALA A 89 -9.56 6.27 9.05
C ALA A 89 -8.70 7.41 9.57
N VAL A 90 -9.28 8.30 10.36
CA VAL A 90 -8.53 9.32 11.11
C VAL A 90 -8.98 9.26 12.56
N ALA A 91 -8.04 9.06 13.48
CA ALA A 91 -8.29 9.08 14.92
C ALA A 91 -7.16 9.81 15.61
N ASP A 92 -7.47 10.79 16.44
CA ASP A 92 -6.50 11.56 17.22
C ASP A 92 -5.32 12.12 16.40
N GLY A 93 -5.57 12.54 15.16
CA GLY A 93 -4.52 13.05 14.25
C GLY A 93 -3.63 11.96 13.61
N VAL A 94 -3.96 10.69 13.82
CA VAL A 94 -3.38 9.54 13.14
C VAL A 94 -4.25 9.17 11.95
N ILE A 95 -3.69 9.29 10.74
CA ILE A 95 -4.34 8.87 9.50
C ILE A 95 -3.89 7.44 9.20
N THR A 96 -4.83 6.50 9.17
CA THR A 96 -4.56 5.10 8.81
C THR A 96 -5.24 4.76 7.49
N MET A 97 -4.44 4.50 6.47
CA MET A 97 -4.88 3.93 5.19
C MET A 97 -4.70 2.42 5.24
N THR A 98 -5.70 1.67 4.81
CA THR A 98 -5.69 0.21 4.77
C THR A 98 -5.92 -0.26 3.34
N TRP A 99 -5.06 -1.14 2.85
CA TRP A 99 -5.21 -1.72 1.52
C TRP A 99 -6.53 -2.50 1.40
N ARG A 100 -7.13 -2.45 0.21
CA ARG A 100 -8.41 -3.08 -0.10
C ARG A 100 -8.37 -4.59 0.06
N SER A 101 -9.50 -5.20 0.42
CA SER A 101 -9.58 -6.65 0.64
C SER A 101 -10.13 -7.34 -0.61
N THR A 102 -9.35 -7.40 -1.69
CA THR A 102 -9.76 -8.08 -2.93
C THR A 102 -9.35 -9.55 -2.92
N SER A 103 -10.16 -10.43 -3.52
CA SER A 103 -9.76 -11.80 -3.85
C SER A 103 -8.98 -11.85 -5.16
N GLY A 104 -7.78 -12.45 -5.16
CA GLY A 104 -6.97 -12.70 -6.35
C GLY A 104 -5.92 -11.61 -6.67
N GLY A 105 -4.75 -12.07 -7.12
CA GLY A 105 -3.68 -11.23 -7.66
C GLY A 105 -2.89 -10.45 -6.59
N VAL A 106 -2.20 -9.38 -7.03
CA VAL A 106 -1.40 -8.50 -6.15
C VAL A 106 -2.24 -7.94 -5.01
N ALA A 107 -3.51 -7.63 -5.27
CA ALA A 107 -4.43 -7.06 -4.28
C ALA A 107 -4.68 -7.99 -3.08
N GLU A 108 -4.68 -9.32 -3.27
CA GLU A 108 -4.83 -10.29 -2.18
C GLU A 108 -3.59 -10.33 -1.28
N THR A 109 -2.39 -10.33 -1.88
CA THR A 109 -1.13 -10.35 -1.11
C THR A 109 -0.92 -9.08 -0.28
N MET A 110 -1.62 -8.00 -0.65
CA MET A 110 -1.54 -6.71 0.02
C MET A 110 -2.74 -6.43 0.94
N ALA A 111 -3.75 -7.29 0.96
CA ALA A 111 -4.97 -7.09 1.76
C ALA A 111 -4.63 -6.82 3.24
N GLY A 112 -5.18 -5.73 3.78
CA GLY A 112 -4.99 -5.35 5.18
C GLY A 112 -3.64 -4.70 5.51
N ILE A 113 -2.73 -4.52 4.53
CA ILE A 113 -1.52 -3.73 4.75
C ILE A 113 -1.90 -2.27 5.05
N THR A 114 -1.26 -1.68 6.07
CA THR A 114 -1.56 -0.33 6.53
C THR A 114 -0.41 0.64 6.25
N TYR A 115 -0.77 1.85 5.84
CA TYR A 115 0.09 3.01 5.76
C TYR A 115 -0.46 4.07 6.70
N THR A 116 0.33 4.47 7.69
CA THR A 116 -0.11 5.36 8.76
C THR A 116 0.73 6.63 8.78
N LEU A 117 0.08 7.79 8.81
CA LEU A 117 0.70 9.09 9.01
C LEU A 117 0.22 9.66 10.34
N THR A 118 1.15 9.91 11.25
CA THR A 118 0.85 10.54 12.55
C THR A 118 1.30 11.99 12.53
N ALA A 119 0.38 12.91 12.83
CA ALA A 119 0.73 14.31 13.05
C ALA A 119 1.50 14.46 14.38
N ASP A 120 2.60 15.20 14.37
CA ASP A 120 3.42 15.48 15.57
C ASP A 120 2.75 16.49 16.52
N GLY A 121 1.69 17.16 16.04
CA GLY A 121 0.92 18.11 16.83
C GLY A 121 -0.04 18.95 15.98
N ILE A 122 -0.59 19.98 16.61
CA ILE A 122 -1.56 20.92 16.02
C ILE A 122 -0.96 22.30 15.72
N THR A 123 0.35 22.48 15.88
CA THR A 123 1.03 23.74 15.59
C THR A 123 1.61 23.70 14.17
N PRO A 124 1.19 24.58 13.25
CA PRO A 124 1.77 24.66 11.92
C PRO A 124 3.25 25.09 11.97
N PRO A 125 4.13 24.54 11.11
CA PRO A 125 3.86 23.48 10.12
C PRO A 125 3.78 22.09 10.76
N VAL A 126 2.70 21.37 10.48
CA VAL A 126 2.47 20.02 11.01
C VAL A 126 3.52 19.06 10.45
N GLN A 127 4.31 18.46 11.33
CA GLN A 127 5.23 17.38 10.95
C GLN A 127 4.49 16.05 10.94
N TRP A 128 4.87 15.17 10.03
CA TRP A 128 4.24 13.87 9.83
C TRP A 128 5.25 12.76 9.98
N THR A 129 4.92 11.77 10.79
CA THR A 129 5.73 10.56 10.97
C THR A 129 5.04 9.38 10.30
N GLU A 130 5.76 8.69 9.41
CA GLU A 130 5.27 7.50 8.72
C GLU A 130 5.41 6.25 9.60
N SER A 131 4.39 5.39 9.58
CA SER A 131 4.35 4.12 10.30
C SER A 131 3.35 3.15 9.65
N GLY A 132 3.14 1.99 10.26
CA GLY A 132 2.19 0.98 9.79
C GLY A 132 2.86 -0.34 9.38
N SER A 133 2.06 -1.30 8.91
CA SER A 133 2.60 -2.61 8.51
C SER A 133 3.39 -2.56 7.20
N CYS A 134 3.35 -1.45 6.45
CA CYS A 134 4.18 -1.27 5.26
C CYS A 134 5.70 -1.36 5.55
N LEU A 135 6.14 -0.91 6.73
CA LEU A 135 7.55 -0.97 7.17
C LEU A 135 8.02 -2.42 7.31
N ALA A 136 7.21 -3.25 7.95
CA ALA A 136 7.50 -4.66 8.14
C ALA A 136 7.51 -5.45 6.81
N ASN A 137 6.77 -4.97 5.82
CA ASN A 137 6.68 -5.56 4.49
C ASN A 137 7.69 -4.97 3.47
N GLY A 138 8.50 -3.98 3.86
CA GLY A 138 9.47 -3.31 2.99
C GLY A 138 8.82 -2.56 1.81
N LEU A 139 7.59 -2.09 2.01
CA LEU A 139 6.83 -1.32 1.01
C LEU A 139 7.06 0.18 1.18
N CYS A 140 7.19 0.58 2.44
CA CYS A 140 7.76 1.79 2.98
C CYS A 140 8.89 1.32 3.96
#